data_AF-A0A7S2AXP9-F1
#
_entry.id   AF-A0A7S2AXP9-F1
#
_cell.length_a   1.000
_cell.length_b   1.000
_cell.length_c   1.000
_cell.angle_alpha   90.00
_cell.angle_beta   90.00
_cell.angle_gamma   90.00
#
_symmetry.space_group_name_H-M   'P 1'
#
loop_
_entity.id
_entity.type
_entity.pdbx_description
1 polymer ?
#
loop_
_entity_poly.entity_id
_entity_poly.type
_entity_poly.pdbx_seq_one_letter_code
_entity_poly.pdbx_strand_id
1 'polypeptide(L)'
;MKKLFLLTVLSLLSVASYGKTQQQRIFKAAPQALDAKPVDAKSGKLERYMHIYGDQLVFEIRGRDGQSSEYMAIDRTELGENESPKISISCGGLESCLAAQRKGRASKQGKKATEKTSVESTVIPIEGIYGVYSLPSGPYVVIIRQSEPALAFNSKPHGVKIERATQLEIVEIQSNSNLRRQSPLVHRREAKALEMLVQALSTHDFYFSRLHDQQFHLAQHASSRDELQSAREVASLYDVTLTLQRMDELREMRRKQQQQQEEEEEEEGGDAEVVASVTAQPALWRDSDTRFFWNLLVVDVLEKAGAHNWILPVTSAFIGQFQTTLPGDEKCSVAPVSR
;
A
#
# COMPACT_ATOMS: atom_id res chain seq x y z
N MET A 1 -14.59 -38.63 45.82
CA MET A 1 -15.75 -38.28 44.95
C MET A 1 -16.07 -36.78 44.82
N LYS A 2 -15.40 -35.84 45.52
CA LYS A 2 -15.70 -34.39 45.41
C LYS A 2 -14.95 -33.63 44.29
N LYS A 3 -13.92 -34.22 43.69
CA LYS A 3 -13.12 -33.57 42.62
C LYS A 3 -13.69 -33.75 41.20
N LEU A 4 -14.57 -34.72 40.98
CA LEU A 4 -15.14 -34.97 39.65
C LEU A 4 -16.35 -34.06 39.34
N PHE A 5 -16.99 -33.48 40.35
CA PHE A 5 -18.17 -32.62 40.17
C PHE A 5 -17.82 -31.18 39.78
N LEU A 6 -16.58 -30.73 40.07
CA LEU A 6 -16.15 -29.36 39.78
C LEU A 6 -15.82 -29.15 38.28
N LEU A 7 -15.37 -30.20 37.59
CA LEU A 7 -14.99 -30.13 36.17
C LEU A 7 -16.22 -30.09 35.25
N THR A 8 -17.34 -30.72 35.64
CA THR A 8 -18.56 -30.74 34.82
C THR A 8 -19.33 -29.41 34.87
N VAL A 9 -19.27 -28.68 35.99
CA VAL A 9 -19.93 -27.37 36.13
C VAL A 9 -19.20 -26.27 35.34
N LEU A 10 -17.87 -26.35 35.24
CA LEU A 10 -17.08 -25.43 34.42
C LEU A 10 -17.31 -25.61 32.91
N SER A 11 -17.62 -26.83 32.45
CA SER A 11 -17.96 -27.09 31.04
C SER A 11 -19.33 -26.55 30.63
N LEU A 12 -20.30 -26.45 31.55
CA LEU A 12 -21.66 -26.00 31.23
C LEU A 12 -21.81 -24.47 31.28
N LEU A 13 -20.96 -23.77 32.03
CA LEU A 13 -20.95 -22.30 32.06
C LEU A 13 -20.32 -21.67 30.81
N SER A 14 -19.56 -22.43 30.02
CA SER A 14 -18.96 -21.92 28.78
C SER A 14 -19.94 -21.84 27.60
N VAL A 15 -21.10 -22.49 27.66
CA VAL A 15 -22.07 -22.54 26.54
C VAL A 15 -23.19 -21.50 26.68
N ALA A 16 -23.38 -20.90 27.86
CA ALA A 16 -24.50 -19.99 28.12
C ALA A 16 -24.24 -18.51 27.77
N SER A 17 -23.09 -18.14 27.23
CA SER A 17 -22.75 -16.76 26.85
C SER A 17 -22.71 -16.54 25.33
N TYR A 18 -23.70 -17.08 24.62
CA TYR A 18 -23.94 -16.80 23.21
C TYR A 18 -25.36 -16.30 23.01
N GLY A 19 -25.62 -15.07 23.44
CA GLY A 19 -26.92 -14.45 23.22
C GLY A 19 -26.97 -13.00 23.65
N LYS A 20 -27.12 -12.11 22.65
CA LYS A 20 -27.46 -10.68 22.73
C LYS A 20 -26.30 -9.70 22.96
N THR A 21 -25.67 -9.29 21.86
CA THR A 21 -25.59 -7.88 21.40
C THR A 21 -24.86 -7.81 20.05
N GLN A 22 -25.60 -7.63 18.96
CA GLN A 22 -25.04 -7.13 17.70
C GLN A 22 -24.85 -5.61 17.84
N GLN A 23 -23.77 -5.22 18.51
CA GLN A 23 -23.18 -3.89 18.35
C GLN A 23 -21.83 -4.09 17.69
N GLN A 24 -21.59 -3.30 16.63
CA GLN A 24 -20.37 -3.18 15.83
C GLN A 24 -19.12 -3.71 16.55
N ARG A 25 -18.77 -4.98 16.29
CA ARG A 25 -17.49 -5.53 16.74
C ARG A 25 -16.42 -5.06 15.78
N ILE A 26 -15.89 -3.87 16.06
CA ILE A 26 -14.49 -3.58 15.73
C ILE A 26 -13.71 -4.68 16.45
N PHE A 27 -13.11 -5.61 15.70
CA PHE A 27 -12.22 -6.62 16.25
C PHE A 27 -10.92 -5.91 16.69
N LYS A 28 -10.98 -5.25 17.85
CA LYS A 28 -9.80 -4.72 18.53
C LYS A 28 -9.05 -5.90 19.15
N ALA A 29 -7.89 -6.25 18.61
CA ALA A 29 -6.86 -6.87 19.42
C ALA A 29 -6.54 -5.91 20.58
N ALA A 30 -6.63 -6.40 21.83
CA ALA A 30 -6.39 -5.75 23.13
C ALA A 30 -6.51 -4.20 23.22
N PRO A 31 -7.47 -3.64 23.99
CA PRO A 31 -7.61 -2.20 24.11
C PRO A 31 -6.56 -1.61 25.06
N GLN A 32 -5.55 -0.94 24.53
CA GLN A 32 -5.06 0.27 25.19
C GLN A 32 -5.96 1.42 24.71
N ALA A 33 -6.74 2.00 25.62
CA ALA A 33 -7.46 3.24 25.37
C ALA A 33 -6.43 4.36 25.25
N LEU A 34 -5.89 4.53 24.04
CA LEU A 34 -5.09 5.69 23.67
C LEU A 34 -6.05 6.72 23.09
N ASP A 35 -6.28 7.79 23.85
CA ASP A 35 -6.62 9.08 23.28
C ASP A 35 -5.65 9.33 22.14
N ALA A 36 -6.14 9.28 20.90
CA ALA A 36 -5.35 9.60 19.73
C ALA A 36 -5.05 11.10 19.78
N LYS A 37 -3.98 11.47 20.48
CA LYS A 37 -3.44 12.82 20.42
C LYS A 37 -3.12 13.11 18.94
N PRO A 38 -3.50 14.28 18.42
CA PRO A 38 -3.11 14.69 17.07
C PRO A 38 -1.59 14.60 16.95
N VAL A 39 -1.14 13.93 15.90
CA VAL A 39 0.28 13.71 15.62
C VAL A 39 0.94 15.08 15.45
N ASP A 40 2.06 15.31 16.14
CA ASP A 40 2.76 16.61 16.12
C ASP A 40 3.12 17.03 14.68
N ALA A 41 2.56 18.16 14.24
CA ALA A 41 2.68 18.74 12.89
C ALA A 41 4.11 19.11 12.46
N LYS A 42 5.12 18.93 13.32
CA LYS A 42 6.51 19.35 13.08
C LYS A 42 7.28 18.45 12.11
N SER A 43 6.82 17.22 11.87
CA SER A 43 7.59 16.22 11.11
C SER A 43 7.54 16.38 9.58
N GLY A 44 6.67 17.25 9.03
CA GLY A 44 6.48 17.33 7.57
C GLY A 44 5.99 16.04 6.93
N LYS A 45 5.45 15.12 7.75
CA LYS A 45 4.88 13.85 7.34
C LYS A 45 3.56 14.12 6.62
N LEU A 46 3.39 13.57 5.42
CA LEU A 46 2.09 13.54 4.74
C LEU A 46 1.10 12.77 5.62
N GLU A 47 -0.04 13.39 5.92
CA GLU A 47 -1.10 12.77 6.69
C GLU A 47 -2.07 12.09 5.72
N ARG A 48 -2.46 10.86 6.03
CA ARG A 48 -3.39 10.10 5.20
C ARG A 48 -4.63 9.78 6.00
N TYR A 49 -5.78 9.96 5.37
CA TYR A 49 -7.08 9.72 5.97
C TYR A 49 -7.88 8.81 5.04
N MET A 50 -8.65 7.92 5.67
CA MET A 50 -9.71 7.18 5.01
C MET A 50 -11.05 7.67 5.56
N HIS A 51 -11.92 8.08 4.65
CA HIS A 51 -13.26 8.55 4.94
C HIS A 51 -14.27 7.51 4.46
N ILE A 52 -15.20 7.16 5.32
CA ILE A 52 -16.26 6.20 5.01
C ILE A 52 -17.58 6.97 4.88
N TYR A 53 -18.13 7.03 3.67
CA TYR A 53 -19.39 7.68 3.35
C TYR A 53 -20.41 6.64 2.88
N GLY A 54 -21.04 5.94 3.82
CA GLY A 54 -22.01 4.89 3.47
C GLY A 54 -21.35 3.78 2.64
N ASP A 55 -21.64 3.74 1.34
CA ASP A 55 -21.10 2.76 0.37
C ASP A 55 -19.85 3.25 -0.38
N GLN A 56 -19.25 4.38 0.04
CA GLN A 56 -18.08 4.94 -0.62
C GLN A 56 -16.89 5.04 0.32
N LEU A 57 -15.71 4.72 -0.21
CA LEU A 57 -14.44 5.00 0.43
C LEU A 57 -13.77 6.16 -0.26
N VAL A 58 -13.38 7.17 0.52
CA VAL A 58 -12.58 8.28 0.02
C VAL A 58 -11.28 8.31 0.78
N PHE A 59 -10.18 8.28 0.05
CA PHE A 59 -8.85 8.42 0.62
C PHE A 59 -8.35 9.83 0.36
N GLU A 60 -7.79 10.44 1.39
CA GLU A 60 -7.27 11.80 1.35
C GLU A 60 -5.81 11.81 1.80
N ILE A 61 -4.92 12.35 0.98
CA ILE A 61 -3.56 12.71 1.41
C ILE A 61 -3.55 14.21 1.67
N ARG A 62 -3.32 14.62 2.90
CA ARG A 62 -3.13 16.03 3.27
C ARG A 62 -1.65 16.36 3.27
N GLY A 63 -1.30 17.35 2.44
CA GLY A 63 0.00 17.99 2.45
C GLY A 63 0.22 18.83 3.71
N ARG A 64 1.49 19.19 3.93
CA ARG A 64 1.96 19.92 5.12
C ARG A 64 1.25 21.26 5.34
N ASP A 65 0.82 21.89 4.26
CA ASP A 65 0.15 23.19 4.24
C ASP A 65 -1.36 23.10 4.56
N GLY A 66 -1.92 21.89 4.60
CA GLY A 66 -3.36 21.65 4.71
C GLY A 66 -4.16 22.15 3.50
N GLN A 67 -3.50 22.65 2.46
CA GLN A 67 -4.12 23.19 1.25
C GLN A 67 -4.02 22.23 0.07
N SER A 68 -2.94 21.44 0.02
CA SER A 68 -2.79 20.37 -0.97
C SER A 68 -3.44 19.09 -0.45
N SER A 69 -4.64 18.78 -0.95
CA SER A 69 -5.29 17.49 -0.71
C SER A 69 -5.44 16.73 -2.02
N GLU A 70 -4.89 15.52 -2.07
CA GLU A 70 -5.18 14.55 -3.12
C GLU A 70 -6.32 13.65 -2.65
N TYR A 71 -7.39 13.57 -3.43
CA TYR A 71 -8.55 12.74 -3.14
C TYR A 71 -8.67 11.61 -4.13
N MET A 72 -9.01 10.45 -3.60
CA MET A 72 -9.36 9.27 -4.39
C MET A 72 -10.64 8.68 -3.83
N ALA A 73 -11.67 8.59 -4.66
CA ALA A 73 -12.91 7.92 -4.29
C ALA A 73 -12.98 6.55 -4.97
N ILE A 74 -13.28 5.51 -4.20
CA ILE A 74 -13.59 4.17 -4.70
C ILE A 74 -15.07 3.90 -4.36
N ASP A 75 -15.90 3.76 -5.39
CA ASP A 75 -17.30 3.35 -5.22
C ASP A 75 -17.36 1.84 -4.95
N ARG A 76 -18.19 1.39 -4.02
CA ARG A 76 -18.35 -0.04 -3.74
C ARG A 76 -18.72 -0.87 -4.97
N THR A 77 -19.50 -0.32 -5.91
CA THR A 77 -19.88 -1.04 -7.13
C THR A 77 -18.68 -1.50 -7.95
N GLU A 78 -17.54 -0.85 -7.74
CA GLU A 78 -16.27 -1.06 -8.40
C GLU A 78 -15.35 -2.05 -7.68
N LEU A 79 -15.67 -2.38 -6.42
CA LEU A 79 -14.97 -3.38 -5.62
C LEU A 79 -15.48 -4.82 -5.90
N GLY A 80 -16.49 -4.98 -6.77
CA GLY A 80 -17.09 -6.27 -7.13
C GLY A 80 -16.42 -6.90 -8.36
N GLU A 81 -16.40 -8.25 -8.42
CA GLU A 81 -15.54 -9.05 -9.30
C GLU A 81 -15.75 -8.93 -10.83
N ASN A 82 -16.66 -8.11 -11.36
CA ASN A 82 -17.08 -8.20 -12.77
C ASN A 82 -17.00 -6.93 -13.63
N GLU A 83 -16.67 -5.75 -13.09
CA GLU A 83 -16.53 -4.54 -13.91
C GLU A 83 -15.28 -3.74 -13.49
N SER A 84 -14.56 -3.18 -14.48
CA SER A 84 -13.42 -2.30 -14.20
C SER A 84 -13.88 -1.09 -13.37
N PRO A 85 -13.18 -0.75 -12.28
CA PRO A 85 -13.57 0.35 -11.40
C PRO A 85 -13.59 1.70 -12.13
N LYS A 86 -14.70 2.45 -12.02
CA LYS A 86 -14.85 3.83 -12.55
C LYS A 86 -14.35 4.88 -11.56
N ILE A 87 -13.04 5.02 -11.53
CA ILE A 87 -12.41 5.93 -10.59
C ILE A 87 -12.64 7.38 -11.02
N SER A 88 -13.08 8.20 -10.07
CA SER A 88 -12.98 9.65 -10.19
C SER A 88 -11.82 10.14 -9.32
N ILE A 89 -10.67 10.39 -9.95
CA ILE A 89 -9.58 11.15 -9.34
C ILE A 89 -9.91 12.62 -9.56
N SER A 90 -10.01 13.40 -8.48
CA SER A 90 -10.33 14.82 -8.56
C SER A 90 -9.33 15.61 -7.72
N CYS A 91 -8.68 16.58 -8.35
CA CYS A 91 -7.80 17.54 -7.70
C CYS A 91 -8.57 18.71 -7.02
N GLY A 92 -9.83 18.49 -6.63
CA GLY A 92 -10.69 19.46 -5.94
C GLY A 92 -11.09 19.00 -4.54
N GLY A 93 -11.52 19.92 -3.68
CA GLY A 93 -11.91 19.62 -2.30
C GLY A 93 -12.96 18.49 -2.17
N LEU A 94 -13.00 17.81 -1.03
CA LEU A 94 -13.86 16.65 -0.73
C LEU A 94 -15.31 16.77 -1.24
N GLU A 95 -15.94 17.94 -1.08
CA GLU A 95 -17.31 18.19 -1.55
C GLU A 95 -17.45 18.10 -3.08
N SER A 96 -16.41 18.49 -3.83
CA SER A 96 -16.40 18.42 -5.29
C SER A 96 -16.32 16.98 -5.79
N CYS A 97 -15.54 16.11 -5.12
CA CYS A 97 -15.47 14.68 -5.41
C CYS A 97 -16.84 14.02 -5.21
N LEU A 98 -17.47 14.28 -4.05
CA LEU A 98 -18.80 13.75 -3.74
C LEU A 98 -19.88 14.32 -4.69
N ALA A 99 -19.76 15.58 -5.10
CA ALA A 99 -20.69 16.21 -6.04
C ALA A 99 -20.56 15.66 -7.47
N ALA A 100 -19.34 15.38 -7.94
CA ALA A 100 -19.09 14.81 -9.26
C ALA A 100 -19.74 13.42 -9.40
N GLN A 101 -19.63 12.56 -8.39
CA GLN A 101 -20.30 11.26 -8.38
C GLN A 101 -21.83 11.36 -8.33
N ARG A 102 -22.38 12.30 -7.54
CA ARG A 102 -23.85 12.51 -7.47
C ARG A 102 -24.46 12.89 -8.81
N LYS A 103 -23.76 13.68 -9.63
CA LYS A 103 -24.22 14.06 -10.98
C LYS A 103 -24.34 12.86 -11.93
N GLY A 104 -23.51 11.82 -11.77
CA GLY A 104 -23.58 10.61 -12.57
C GLY A 104 -24.82 9.75 -12.33
N ARG A 105 -25.36 9.74 -11.09
CA ARG A 105 -26.52 8.91 -10.71
C ARG A 105 -27.90 9.60 -10.94
N ALA A 106 -27.93 10.91 -11.16
CA ALA A 106 -29.18 11.68 -11.15
C ALA A 106 -30.08 11.56 -12.40
N SER A 107 -29.70 10.82 -13.46
CA SER A 107 -30.42 10.90 -14.74
C SER A 107 -31.66 10.01 -14.90
N LYS A 108 -32.06 9.18 -13.92
CA LYS A 108 -33.12 8.16 -14.17
C LYS A 108 -34.23 7.94 -13.14
N GLN A 109 -34.34 8.68 -12.03
CA GLN A 109 -35.43 8.44 -11.06
C GLN A 109 -36.22 9.70 -10.70
N GLY A 110 -37.55 9.58 -10.85
CA GLY A 110 -38.52 10.66 -10.70
C GLY A 110 -38.62 11.24 -9.29
N LYS A 111 -38.98 12.53 -9.26
CA LYS A 111 -39.23 13.39 -8.09
C LYS A 111 -40.04 12.66 -6.99
N LYS A 112 -39.37 12.24 -5.91
CA LYS A 112 -39.99 11.95 -4.61
C LYS A 112 -39.23 12.70 -3.52
N ALA A 113 -39.98 13.24 -2.57
CA ALA A 113 -39.58 14.29 -1.64
C ALA A 113 -38.28 14.00 -0.86
N THR A 114 -37.44 15.04 -0.79
CA THR A 114 -36.07 15.04 -0.28
C THR A 114 -36.04 15.10 1.25
N GLU A 115 -36.02 13.95 1.91
CA GLU A 115 -35.69 13.87 3.33
C GLU A 115 -34.15 13.97 3.46
N LYS A 116 -33.65 15.10 3.98
CA LYS A 116 -32.21 15.33 4.22
C LYS A 116 -31.75 14.46 5.40
N THR A 117 -31.41 13.21 5.15
CA THR A 117 -30.61 12.41 6.09
C THR A 117 -29.17 12.88 5.98
N SER A 118 -28.67 13.60 6.99
CA SER A 118 -27.25 13.92 7.09
C SER A 118 -26.48 12.61 7.30
N VAL A 119 -25.72 12.18 6.29
CA VAL A 119 -24.87 11.00 6.39
C VAL A 119 -23.68 11.35 7.26
N GLU A 120 -23.59 10.76 8.45
CA GLU A 120 -22.41 10.86 9.30
C GLU A 120 -21.23 10.19 8.61
N SER A 121 -20.12 10.91 8.46
CA SER A 121 -18.89 10.39 7.87
C SER A 121 -17.89 10.04 8.96
N THR A 122 -17.38 8.81 8.93
CA THR A 122 -16.30 8.39 9.82
C THR A 122 -14.96 8.66 9.15
N VAL A 123 -14.11 9.45 9.82
CA VAL A 123 -12.75 9.76 9.36
C VAL A 123 -11.75 8.95 10.18
N ILE A 124 -10.89 8.18 9.52
CA ILE A 124 -9.90 7.30 10.14
C ILE A 124 -8.51 7.72 9.66
N PRO A 125 -7.61 8.18 10.55
CA PRO A 125 -6.22 8.41 10.20
C PRO A 125 -5.52 7.07 9.93
N ILE A 126 -4.81 6.97 8.82
CA ILE A 126 -4.09 5.77 8.40
C ILE A 126 -2.68 6.13 7.93
N GLU A 127 -1.79 5.15 7.91
CA GLU A 127 -0.45 5.30 7.34
C GLU A 127 -0.35 4.72 5.94
N GLY A 128 -1.18 3.72 5.65
CA GLY A 128 -1.33 3.10 4.34
C GLY A 128 -2.41 2.02 4.32
N ILE A 129 -2.67 1.49 3.11
CA ILE A 129 -3.61 0.40 2.89
C ILE A 129 -2.80 -0.88 2.72
N TYR A 130 -3.08 -1.89 3.52
CA TYR A 130 -2.48 -3.21 3.36
C TYR A 130 -3.15 -3.95 2.20
N GLY A 131 -4.48 -3.92 2.10
CA GLY A 131 -5.20 -4.55 1.00
C GLY A 131 -6.70 -4.58 1.18
N VAL A 132 -7.40 -5.08 0.16
CA VAL A 132 -8.85 -5.24 0.10
C VAL A 132 -9.18 -6.73 -0.03
N TYR A 133 -10.07 -7.21 0.84
CA TYR A 133 -10.53 -8.59 0.90
C TYR A 133 -12.01 -8.66 0.53
N SER A 134 -12.36 -9.49 -0.45
CA SER A 134 -13.75 -9.74 -0.82
C SER A 134 -14.31 -10.91 -0.01
N LEU A 135 -15.32 -10.65 0.82
CA LEU A 135 -16.06 -11.66 1.56
C LEU A 135 -17.55 -11.64 1.13
N PRO A 136 -18.35 -12.67 1.46
CA PRO A 136 -19.74 -12.75 1.03
C PRO A 136 -20.58 -11.53 1.42
N SER A 137 -20.41 -10.97 2.62
CA SER A 137 -21.06 -9.73 3.08
C SER A 137 -20.67 -8.49 2.29
N GLY A 138 -19.45 -8.47 1.74
CA GLY A 138 -18.90 -7.34 1.02
C GLY A 138 -17.39 -7.22 1.17
N PRO A 139 -16.84 -6.10 0.69
CA PRO A 139 -15.41 -5.83 0.76
C PRO A 139 -14.99 -5.34 2.16
N TYR A 140 -13.85 -5.83 2.61
CA TYR A 140 -13.15 -5.44 3.84
C TYR A 140 -11.81 -4.84 3.48
N VAL A 141 -11.47 -3.70 4.07
CA VAL A 141 -10.15 -3.08 3.89
C VAL A 141 -9.30 -3.35 5.11
N VAL A 142 -8.10 -3.86 4.90
CA VAL A 142 -7.07 -3.92 5.94
C VAL A 142 -6.21 -2.69 5.81
N ILE A 143 -6.17 -1.89 6.88
CA ILE A 143 -5.41 -0.64 6.95
C ILE A 143 -4.26 -0.75 7.93
N ILE A 144 -3.16 -0.06 7.64
CA ILE A 144 -2.05 0.15 8.58
C ILE A 144 -2.35 1.44 9.34
N ARG A 145 -2.76 1.31 10.59
CA ARG A 145 -3.13 2.45 11.45
C ARG A 145 -1.92 3.08 12.12
N GLN A 146 -0.97 2.25 12.53
CA GLN A 146 0.27 2.68 13.16
C GLN A 146 1.44 1.81 12.70
N SER A 147 2.60 2.43 12.64
CA SER A 147 3.90 1.79 12.42
C SER A 147 4.96 2.48 13.26
N GLU A 148 6.07 1.78 13.43
CA GLU A 148 7.25 2.31 14.11
C GLU A 148 8.49 2.15 13.21
N PRO A 149 9.50 3.02 13.37
CA PRO A 149 10.75 2.86 12.64
C PRO A 149 11.46 1.57 13.08
N ALA A 150 11.63 0.63 12.15
CA ALA A 150 12.40 -0.59 12.38
C ALA A 150 13.88 -0.41 12.01
N LEU A 151 14.12 0.31 10.92
CA LEU A 151 15.47 0.51 10.40
C LEU A 151 15.54 1.84 9.64
N ALA A 152 16.59 2.61 9.91
CA ALA A 152 16.90 3.83 9.19
C ALA A 152 18.35 3.77 8.71
N PHE A 153 18.54 3.71 7.40
CA PHE A 153 19.87 3.83 6.79
C PHE A 153 20.07 5.25 6.26
N ASN A 154 21.26 5.78 6.45
CA ASN A 154 21.66 7.13 6.05
C ASN A 154 20.75 8.19 6.67
N SER A 155 21.15 8.79 7.78
CA SER A 155 20.42 9.86 8.52
C SER A 155 20.12 11.13 7.71
N LYS A 156 20.40 11.13 6.41
CA LYS A 156 20.08 12.18 5.45
C LYS A 156 18.58 12.22 5.16
N PRO A 157 18.03 13.36 4.69
CA PRO A 157 16.60 13.52 4.40
C PRO A 157 16.03 12.55 3.35
N HIS A 158 16.89 11.86 2.61
CA HIS A 158 16.52 10.83 1.61
C HIS A 158 16.95 9.42 2.03
N GLY A 159 17.16 9.20 3.32
CA GLY A 159 17.52 7.91 3.88
C GLY A 159 16.45 6.84 3.66
N VAL A 160 16.90 5.59 3.65
CA VAL A 160 16.01 4.42 3.64
C VAL A 160 15.35 4.36 5.00
N LYS A 161 14.02 4.48 5.06
CA LYS A 161 13.27 4.26 6.30
C LYS A 161 12.35 3.06 6.12
N ILE A 162 12.65 1.99 6.84
CA ILE A 162 11.79 0.81 6.93
C ILE A 162 10.98 0.94 8.22
N GLU A 163 9.67 0.81 8.07
CA GLU A 163 8.72 0.88 9.16
C GLU A 163 8.08 -0.50 9.38
N ARG A 164 7.91 -0.88 10.65
CA ARG A 164 7.17 -2.08 11.05
C ARG A 164 5.73 -1.69 11.34
N ALA A 165 4.77 -2.32 10.67
CA ALA A 165 3.36 -2.13 10.99
C ALA A 165 3.06 -2.71 12.37
N THR A 166 2.69 -1.85 13.32
CA THR A 166 2.40 -2.25 14.72
C THR A 166 0.91 -2.42 14.96
N GLN A 167 0.07 -1.71 14.19
CA GLN A 167 -1.38 -1.79 14.30
C GLN A 167 -2.03 -1.92 12.92
N LEU A 168 -2.56 -3.10 12.66
CA LEU A 168 -3.44 -3.38 11.52
C LEU A 168 -4.90 -3.40 11.99
N GLU A 169 -5.79 -2.83 11.19
CA GLU A 169 -7.23 -2.83 11.47
C GLU A 169 -8.01 -3.27 10.24
N ILE A 170 -9.02 -4.13 10.45
CA ILE A 170 -9.92 -4.58 9.40
C ILE A 170 -11.18 -3.72 9.49
N VAL A 171 -11.47 -3.02 8.40
CA VAL A 171 -12.62 -2.11 8.28
C VAL A 171 -13.61 -2.68 7.27
N GLU A 172 -14.82 -2.96 7.74
CA GLU A 172 -15.93 -3.38 6.88
C GLU A 172 -16.48 -2.17 6.12
N ILE A 173 -16.58 -2.28 4.80
CA ILE A 173 -17.28 -1.29 3.98
C ILE A 173 -18.76 -1.66 3.97
N GLN A 174 -19.54 -0.96 4.79
CA GLN A 174 -20.93 -1.30 5.04
C GLN A 174 -21.74 -1.39 3.73
N SER A 175 -22.37 -2.55 3.57
CA SER A 175 -23.12 -2.90 2.39
C SER A 175 -24.62 -2.76 2.65
N ASN A 176 -25.16 -1.55 2.45
CA ASN A 176 -26.55 -1.21 2.79
C ASN A 176 -27.63 -2.10 2.13
N SER A 177 -27.32 -2.83 1.05
CA SER A 177 -28.35 -3.37 0.17
C SER A 177 -28.80 -4.81 0.44
N ASN A 178 -28.00 -5.74 0.97
CA ASN A 178 -28.41 -7.17 0.96
C ASN A 178 -27.93 -8.07 2.11
N LEU A 179 -27.15 -7.55 3.06
CA LEU A 179 -26.64 -8.32 4.21
C LEU A 179 -27.74 -9.05 5.00
N ARG A 180 -28.94 -8.47 5.08
CA ARG A 180 -30.07 -9.06 5.81
C ARG A 180 -30.64 -10.36 5.19
N ARG A 181 -30.24 -10.75 3.98
CA ARG A 181 -30.77 -11.94 3.29
C ARG A 181 -29.79 -13.10 3.20
N GLN A 182 -28.59 -12.99 3.76
CA GLN A 182 -27.64 -14.09 3.73
C GLN A 182 -28.07 -15.22 4.68
N SER A 183 -27.80 -16.46 4.28
CA SER A 183 -28.13 -17.61 5.12
C SER A 183 -27.23 -17.63 6.37
N PRO A 184 -27.71 -18.15 7.52
CA PRO A 184 -26.88 -18.26 8.73
C PRO A 184 -25.57 -19.02 8.53
N LEU A 185 -25.53 -19.94 7.56
CA LEU A 185 -24.33 -20.69 7.20
C LEU A 185 -23.26 -19.79 6.55
N VAL A 186 -23.66 -18.82 5.73
CA VAL A 186 -22.73 -17.85 5.10
C VAL A 186 -22.08 -16.99 6.18
N HIS A 187 -22.87 -16.42 7.10
CA HIS A 187 -22.35 -15.65 8.23
C HIS A 187 -21.35 -16.44 9.08
N ARG A 188 -21.59 -17.74 9.32
CA ARG A 188 -20.67 -18.59 10.09
C ARG A 188 -19.35 -18.82 9.35
N ARG A 189 -19.39 -19.04 8.04
CA ARG A 189 -18.17 -19.23 7.21
C ARG A 189 -17.37 -17.93 7.14
N GLU A 190 -18.04 -16.81 6.95
CA GLU A 190 -17.43 -15.50 6.89
C GLU A 190 -16.78 -15.11 8.22
N ALA A 191 -17.48 -15.32 9.34
CA ALA A 191 -16.91 -15.10 10.67
C ALA A 191 -15.63 -15.95 10.88
N LYS A 192 -15.60 -17.19 10.36
CA LYS A 192 -14.41 -18.03 10.43
C LYS A 192 -13.29 -17.52 9.52
N ALA A 193 -13.61 -17.03 8.32
CA ALA A 193 -12.64 -16.42 7.42
C ALA A 193 -12.00 -15.17 8.04
N LEU A 194 -12.81 -14.30 8.65
CA LEU A 194 -12.32 -13.12 9.38
C LEU A 194 -11.44 -13.51 10.57
N GLU A 195 -11.81 -14.54 11.34
CA GLU A 195 -11.00 -15.06 12.43
C GLU A 195 -9.61 -15.53 11.94
N MET A 196 -9.58 -16.31 10.85
CA MET A 196 -8.33 -16.76 10.24
C MET A 196 -7.50 -15.60 9.69
N LEU A 197 -8.13 -14.59 9.09
CA LEU A 197 -7.45 -13.40 8.61
C LEU A 197 -6.82 -12.61 9.76
N VAL A 198 -7.56 -12.36 10.84
CA VAL A 198 -7.03 -11.71 12.05
C VAL A 198 -5.86 -12.52 12.62
N GLN A 199 -5.98 -13.85 12.69
CA GLN A 199 -4.91 -14.71 13.15
C GLN A 199 -3.67 -14.61 12.24
N ALA A 200 -3.83 -14.67 10.92
CA ALA A 200 -2.74 -14.53 9.97
C ALA A 200 -2.04 -13.18 10.10
N LEU A 201 -2.79 -12.08 10.22
CA LEU A 201 -2.22 -10.74 10.40
C LEU A 201 -1.50 -10.58 11.75
N SER A 202 -1.96 -11.26 12.80
CA SER A 202 -1.36 -11.19 14.14
C SER A 202 -0.11 -12.04 14.33
N THR A 203 0.13 -13.02 13.45
CA THR A 203 1.24 -13.99 13.57
C THR A 203 2.48 -13.57 12.80
N HIS A 204 2.38 -12.52 11.99
CA HIS A 204 3.46 -12.05 11.13
C HIS A 204 3.82 -10.61 11.50
N ASP A 205 5.12 -10.32 11.46
CA ASP A 205 5.62 -8.95 11.48
C ASP A 205 5.70 -8.44 10.04
N PHE A 206 5.05 -7.30 9.79
CA PHE A 206 4.97 -6.69 8.47
C PHE A 206 5.83 -5.44 8.39
N TYR A 207 6.64 -5.35 7.34
CA TYR A 207 7.53 -4.23 7.11
C TYR A 207 7.24 -3.60 5.75
N PHE A 208 7.35 -2.29 5.68
CA PHE A 208 7.14 -1.51 4.46
C PHE A 208 8.02 -0.26 4.47
N SER A 209 8.11 0.39 3.31
CA SER A 209 8.70 1.73 3.21
C SER A 209 7.82 2.64 2.35
N ARG A 210 7.64 3.88 2.78
CA ARG A 210 6.78 4.85 2.09
C ARG A 210 7.43 5.48 0.85
N LEU A 211 8.75 5.50 0.81
CA LEU A 211 9.52 6.26 -0.19
C LEU A 211 10.43 5.35 -1.04
N HIS A 212 10.53 4.07 -0.71
CA HIS A 212 11.81 3.39 -0.88
C HIS A 212 11.81 2.07 -1.64
N ASP A 213 10.72 1.69 -2.27
CA ASP A 213 10.75 0.46 -3.06
C ASP A 213 11.75 0.52 -4.23
N GLN A 214 11.88 1.69 -4.86
CA GLN A 214 12.89 1.92 -5.89
C GLN A 214 14.33 1.75 -5.38
N GLN A 215 14.58 2.08 -4.11
CA GLN A 215 15.94 2.09 -3.59
C GLN A 215 16.34 0.77 -2.92
N PHE A 216 15.43 -0.12 -2.53
CA PHE A 216 15.84 -1.48 -2.14
C PHE A 216 16.35 -2.26 -3.35
N HIS A 217 15.68 -2.13 -4.51
CA HIS A 217 16.21 -2.64 -5.77
C HIS A 217 17.52 -1.94 -6.14
N LEU A 218 17.60 -0.60 -6.06
CA LEU A 218 18.87 0.09 -6.36
C LEU A 218 19.97 -0.20 -5.35
N ALA A 219 19.69 -0.51 -4.08
CA ALA A 219 20.70 -0.86 -3.07
C ALA A 219 21.13 -2.31 -3.21
N GLN A 220 20.22 -3.23 -3.54
CA GLN A 220 20.56 -4.60 -3.91
C GLN A 220 21.33 -4.63 -5.22
N HIS A 221 20.92 -3.82 -6.20
CA HIS A 221 21.65 -3.63 -7.45
C HIS A 221 22.94 -2.86 -7.25
N ALA A 222 23.03 -1.87 -6.35
CA ALA A 222 24.26 -1.11 -6.05
C ALA A 222 25.23 -1.95 -5.25
N SER A 223 24.78 -2.77 -4.29
CA SER A 223 25.62 -3.76 -3.62
C SER A 223 26.10 -4.80 -4.62
N SER A 224 25.24 -5.26 -5.53
CA SER A 224 25.67 -6.13 -6.63
C SER A 224 26.58 -5.39 -7.62
N ARG A 225 26.42 -4.07 -7.80
CA ARG A 225 27.20 -3.26 -8.73
C ARG A 225 28.56 -2.98 -8.15
N ASP A 226 28.68 -2.64 -6.88
CA ASP A 226 29.94 -2.43 -6.17
C ASP A 226 30.66 -3.76 -6.00
N GLU A 227 29.97 -4.88 -5.73
CA GLU A 227 30.57 -6.22 -5.81
C GLU A 227 30.95 -6.61 -7.25
N LEU A 228 30.13 -6.27 -8.26
CA LEU A 228 30.45 -6.41 -9.69
C LEU A 228 31.50 -5.42 -10.15
N GLN A 229 31.75 -4.33 -9.43
CA GLN A 229 32.68 -3.25 -9.76
C GLN A 229 34.01 -3.52 -9.08
N SER A 230 34.02 -4.13 -7.90
CA SER A 230 35.17 -4.82 -7.30
C SER A 230 35.54 -6.08 -8.08
N ALA A 231 34.56 -6.92 -8.48
CA ALA A 231 34.81 -8.08 -9.34
C ALA A 231 35.17 -7.68 -10.77
N ARG A 232 34.63 -6.56 -11.30
CA ARG A 232 35.10 -5.93 -12.54
C ARG A 232 36.45 -5.28 -12.35
N GLU A 233 36.82 -4.68 -11.22
CA GLU A 233 38.17 -4.15 -11.04
C GLU A 233 39.19 -5.30 -11.07
N VAL A 234 38.87 -6.42 -10.42
CA VAL A 234 39.65 -7.67 -10.47
C VAL A 234 39.65 -8.32 -11.86
N ALA A 235 38.54 -8.28 -12.61
CA ALA A 235 38.46 -8.81 -13.98
C ALA A 235 39.00 -7.82 -15.04
N SER A 236 38.97 -6.50 -14.81
CA SER A 236 39.37 -5.43 -15.72
C SER A 236 40.88 -5.33 -15.84
N LEU A 237 41.62 -5.77 -14.81
CA LEU A 237 43.06 -6.01 -14.96
C LEU A 237 43.38 -7.05 -16.05
N TYR A 238 42.43 -7.91 -16.41
CA TYR A 238 42.54 -8.88 -17.49
C TYR A 238 41.78 -8.51 -18.78
N ASP A 239 40.78 -7.63 -18.73
CA ASP A 239 39.83 -7.37 -19.84
C ASP A 239 39.91 -5.93 -20.45
N VAL A 240 40.62 -4.98 -19.81
CA VAL A 240 40.74 -3.57 -20.27
C VAL A 240 41.41 -3.44 -21.63
N THR A 241 42.35 -4.32 -21.96
CA THR A 241 42.98 -4.33 -23.29
C THR A 241 42.02 -4.74 -24.39
N LEU A 242 41.12 -5.69 -24.14
CA LEU A 242 40.15 -6.17 -25.12
C LEU A 242 38.96 -5.21 -25.29
N THR A 243 38.56 -4.52 -24.22
CA THR A 243 37.48 -3.52 -24.27
C THR A 243 37.91 -2.21 -24.94
N LEU A 244 39.16 -1.77 -24.75
CA LEU A 244 39.68 -0.60 -25.47
C LEU A 244 39.70 -0.83 -26.99
N GLN A 245 40.06 -2.06 -27.41
CA GLN A 245 40.09 -2.43 -28.82
C GLN A 245 38.69 -2.45 -29.46
N ARG A 246 37.69 -3.00 -28.75
CA ARG A 246 36.28 -2.98 -29.21
C ARG A 246 35.64 -1.60 -29.18
N MET A 247 36.03 -0.72 -28.27
CA MET A 247 35.51 0.64 -28.19
C MET A 247 35.95 1.50 -29.38
N ASP A 248 37.15 1.28 -29.90
CA ASP A 248 37.63 1.98 -31.08
C ASP A 248 36.90 1.51 -32.35
N GLU A 249 36.64 0.21 -32.48
CA GLU A 249 35.81 -0.34 -33.57
C GLU A 249 34.36 0.21 -33.53
N LEU A 250 33.79 0.34 -32.33
CA LEU A 250 32.43 0.88 -32.15
C LEU A 250 32.34 2.38 -32.44
N ARG A 251 33.39 3.14 -32.11
CA ARG A 251 33.49 4.58 -32.48
C ARG A 251 33.57 4.74 -33.99
N GLU A 252 34.28 3.85 -34.67
CA GLU A 252 34.38 3.87 -36.13
C GLU A 252 33.05 3.50 -36.80
N MET A 253 32.33 2.49 -36.29
CA MET A 253 30.99 2.16 -36.78
C MET A 253 29.99 3.30 -36.55
N ARG A 254 30.01 3.95 -35.39
CA ARG A 254 29.11 5.08 -35.12
C ARG A 254 29.39 6.27 -36.03
N ARG A 255 30.65 6.57 -36.33
CA ARG A 255 30.98 7.61 -37.32
C ARG A 255 30.42 7.29 -38.70
N LYS A 256 30.48 6.02 -39.12
CA LYS A 256 29.92 5.57 -40.41
C LYS A 256 28.39 5.63 -40.43
N GLN A 257 27.73 5.24 -39.34
CA GLN A 257 26.27 5.37 -39.22
C GLN A 257 25.81 6.82 -39.17
N GLN A 258 26.55 7.69 -38.49
CA GLN A 258 26.21 9.10 -38.38
C GLN A 258 26.38 9.82 -39.73
N GLN A 259 27.40 9.47 -40.51
CA GLN A 259 27.53 9.94 -41.90
C GLN A 259 26.38 9.46 -42.80
N GLN A 260 25.92 8.21 -42.63
CA GLN A 260 24.76 7.71 -43.39
C GLN A 260 23.46 8.40 -43.00
N GLN A 261 23.26 8.70 -41.71
CA GLN A 261 22.07 9.43 -41.25
C GLN A 261 22.07 10.90 -41.69
N GLU A 262 23.24 11.55 -41.70
CA GLU A 262 23.37 12.92 -42.21
C GLU A 262 23.10 12.98 -43.73
N GLU A 263 23.44 11.92 -44.49
CA GLU A 263 23.07 11.80 -45.91
C GLU A 263 21.57 11.51 -46.13
N GLU A 264 20.89 10.83 -45.21
CA GLU A 264 19.44 10.54 -45.28
C GLU A 264 18.57 11.72 -44.78
N GLU A 265 19.00 12.49 -43.78
CA GLU A 265 18.26 13.63 -43.23
C GLU A 265 18.25 14.87 -44.16
N GLU A 266 19.15 14.98 -45.13
CA GLU A 266 19.07 16.02 -46.17
C GLU A 266 17.94 15.78 -47.19
N GLU A 267 17.35 14.58 -47.26
CA GLU A 267 16.26 14.25 -48.21
C GLU A 267 14.84 14.35 -47.63
N GLU A 268 14.62 14.27 -46.31
CA GLU A 268 13.28 14.28 -45.72
C GLU A 268 13.06 15.43 -44.71
N GLY A 269 12.98 16.65 -45.23
CA GLY A 269 12.43 17.80 -44.51
C GLY A 269 10.91 17.69 -44.34
N GLY A 270 10.45 17.12 -43.24
CA GLY A 270 9.03 17.01 -42.89
C GLY A 270 8.76 17.42 -41.44
N ASP A 271 8.08 18.56 -41.27
CA ASP A 271 7.70 19.15 -39.98
C ASP A 271 6.78 18.22 -39.15
N ALA A 272 7.29 17.70 -38.03
CA ALA A 272 6.51 16.94 -37.05
C ALA A 272 6.39 17.68 -35.71
N GLU A 273 5.15 18.04 -35.39
CA GLU A 273 4.72 18.74 -34.17
C GLU A 273 4.93 17.85 -32.91
N VAL A 274 5.85 18.28 -32.04
CA VAL A 274 6.21 17.59 -30.79
C VAL A 274 5.19 17.92 -29.69
N VAL A 275 4.20 17.05 -29.50
CA VAL A 275 3.31 17.10 -28.34
C VAL A 275 4.02 16.45 -27.15
N ALA A 276 4.48 17.28 -26.19
CA ALA A 276 5.13 16.83 -24.97
C ALA A 276 4.14 16.06 -24.07
N SER A 277 4.16 14.73 -24.16
CA SER A 277 3.48 13.87 -23.17
C SER A 277 4.20 14.00 -21.84
N VAL A 278 3.52 14.52 -20.80
CA VAL A 278 3.99 14.43 -19.43
C VAL A 278 4.12 12.95 -19.08
N THR A 279 5.35 12.44 -19.05
CA THR A 279 5.64 11.04 -18.72
C THR A 279 5.30 10.83 -17.25
N ALA A 280 4.13 10.23 -16.99
CA ALA A 280 3.76 9.80 -15.64
C ALA A 280 4.86 8.87 -15.12
N GLN A 281 5.47 9.23 -13.99
CA GLN A 281 6.46 8.34 -13.37
C GLN A 281 5.79 6.99 -13.08
N PRO A 282 6.46 5.87 -13.39
CA PRO A 282 5.91 4.55 -13.10
C PRO A 282 5.70 4.41 -11.58
N ALA A 283 4.59 3.78 -11.21
CA ALA A 283 4.26 3.55 -9.82
C ALA A 283 5.34 2.71 -9.13
N LEU A 284 5.83 3.18 -7.98
CA LEU A 284 6.97 2.58 -7.26
C LEU A 284 6.82 1.07 -6.99
N TRP A 285 5.60 0.63 -6.72
CA TRP A 285 5.31 -0.77 -6.38
C TRP A 285 5.46 -1.75 -7.55
N ARG A 286 5.43 -1.26 -8.80
CA ARG A 286 5.57 -2.12 -9.99
C ARG A 286 6.97 -2.72 -10.12
N ASP A 287 7.96 -2.05 -9.55
CA ASP A 287 9.34 -2.50 -9.55
C ASP A 287 9.66 -3.42 -8.35
N SER A 288 8.69 -3.70 -7.47
CA SER A 288 8.89 -4.51 -6.28
C SER A 288 9.00 -6.00 -6.62
N ASP A 289 9.89 -6.72 -5.92
CA ASP A 289 10.05 -8.17 -6.09
C ASP A 289 8.78 -8.90 -5.64
N THR A 290 8.04 -9.45 -6.62
CA THR A 290 6.75 -10.12 -6.43
C THR A 290 6.84 -11.34 -5.50
N ARG A 291 8.03 -11.91 -5.30
CA ARG A 291 8.24 -13.04 -4.37
C ARG A 291 8.12 -12.64 -2.90
N PHE A 292 8.40 -11.37 -2.59
CA PHE A 292 8.38 -10.83 -1.22
C PHE A 292 7.23 -9.84 -0.99
N PHE A 293 6.46 -9.54 -2.04
CA PHE A 293 5.31 -8.65 -1.98
C PHE A 293 4.09 -9.40 -1.41
N TRP A 294 4.05 -9.50 -0.09
CA TRP A 294 3.12 -10.34 0.66
C TRP A 294 1.64 -9.99 0.42
N ASN A 295 1.34 -8.72 0.20
CA ASN A 295 -0.01 -8.21 -0.05
C ASN A 295 -0.35 -8.02 -1.54
N LEU A 296 0.46 -8.54 -2.47
CA LEU A 296 0.26 -8.36 -3.92
C LEU A 296 -1.15 -8.78 -4.37
N LEU A 297 -1.65 -9.92 -3.89
CA LEU A 297 -2.96 -10.44 -4.32
C LEU A 297 -4.16 -9.63 -3.80
N VAL A 298 -3.97 -8.85 -2.74
CA VAL A 298 -5.05 -8.09 -2.09
C VAL A 298 -5.00 -6.60 -2.46
N VAL A 299 -4.06 -6.17 -3.30
CA VAL A 299 -3.99 -4.80 -3.83
C VAL A 299 -4.47 -4.68 -5.28
N ASP A 300 -4.85 -5.78 -5.94
CA ASP A 300 -5.36 -5.79 -7.33
C ASP A 300 -6.53 -4.82 -7.52
N VAL A 301 -7.43 -4.73 -6.55
CA VAL A 301 -8.55 -3.79 -6.60
C VAL A 301 -8.08 -2.33 -6.59
N LEU A 302 -7.04 -2.02 -5.82
CA LEU A 302 -6.41 -0.70 -5.79
C LEU A 302 -5.66 -0.41 -7.09
N GLU A 303 -4.97 -1.41 -7.65
CA GLU A 303 -4.28 -1.28 -8.93
C GLU A 303 -5.26 -0.95 -10.05
N LYS A 304 -6.33 -1.75 -10.17
CA LYS A 304 -7.40 -1.51 -11.13
C LYS A 304 -8.03 -0.15 -10.91
N ALA A 305 -8.14 0.29 -9.66
CA ALA A 305 -8.62 1.61 -9.28
C ALA A 305 -7.62 2.76 -9.56
N GLY A 306 -6.49 2.51 -10.23
CA GLY A 306 -5.47 3.54 -10.48
C GLY A 306 -4.88 4.14 -9.19
N ALA A 307 -5.08 3.48 -8.05
CA ALA A 307 -4.74 3.94 -6.71
C ALA A 307 -3.25 3.74 -6.38
N HIS A 308 -2.38 3.95 -7.36
CA HIS A 308 -0.98 3.54 -7.30
C HIS A 308 -0.22 4.18 -6.13
N ASN A 309 -0.57 5.42 -5.75
CA ASN A 309 0.03 6.15 -4.62
C ASN A 309 -0.33 5.57 -3.24
N TRP A 310 -1.32 4.67 -3.19
CA TRP A 310 -1.82 4.03 -1.96
C TRP A 310 -1.38 2.58 -1.81
N ILE A 311 -0.83 1.98 -2.87
CA ILE A 311 -0.30 0.62 -2.84
C ILE A 311 1.06 0.67 -2.15
N LEU A 312 1.14 0.07 -0.97
CA LEU A 312 2.38 -0.13 -0.24
C LEU A 312 2.78 -1.59 -0.34
N PRO A 313 3.97 -1.88 -0.87
CA PRO A 313 4.49 -3.24 -0.83
C PRO A 313 4.92 -3.58 0.58
N VAL A 314 4.29 -4.63 1.11
CA VAL A 314 4.50 -5.13 2.46
C VAL A 314 5.22 -6.47 2.34
N THR A 315 6.32 -6.62 3.08
CA THR A 315 6.99 -7.91 3.26
C THR A 315 6.68 -8.44 4.65
N SER A 316 6.44 -9.74 4.76
CA SER A 316 6.64 -10.42 6.04
C SER A 316 8.12 -10.70 6.17
N ALA A 317 8.73 -10.32 7.30
CA ALA A 317 10.17 -10.45 7.47
C ALA A 317 10.54 -10.42 8.96
N PHE A 318 11.80 -10.70 9.27
CA PHE A 318 12.46 -10.26 10.48
C PHE A 318 13.55 -9.27 10.11
N ILE A 319 13.50 -8.08 10.71
CA ILE A 319 14.52 -7.02 10.55
C ILE A 319 15.07 -6.69 11.92
N GLY A 320 16.31 -7.11 12.16
CA GLY A 320 17.06 -6.74 13.37
C GLY A 320 17.99 -5.56 13.11
N GLN A 321 18.33 -4.80 14.16
CA GLN A 321 19.44 -3.85 14.12
C GLN A 321 20.40 -4.17 15.26
N PHE A 322 21.65 -4.46 14.91
CA PHE A 322 22.72 -4.76 15.86
C PHE A 322 23.81 -3.70 15.71
N GLN A 323 24.25 -3.13 16.82
CA GLN A 323 25.45 -2.31 16.86
C GLN A 323 26.61 -3.22 17.26
N THR A 324 27.66 -3.23 16.46
CA THR A 324 28.89 -3.96 16.73
C THR A 324 30.08 -3.01 16.62
N THR A 325 31.13 -3.27 17.39
CA THR A 325 32.38 -2.51 17.32
C THR A 325 33.39 -3.33 16.54
N LEU A 326 33.92 -2.76 15.46
CA LEU A 326 34.98 -3.38 14.67
C LEU A 326 36.34 -3.18 15.36
N PRO A 327 37.37 -4.00 15.04
CA PRO A 327 38.73 -3.74 15.49
C PRO A 327 39.16 -2.31 15.11
N GLY A 328 39.56 -1.50 16.11
CA GLY A 328 39.86 -0.07 15.92
C GLY A 328 38.80 0.90 16.46
N ASP A 329 37.89 0.44 17.31
CA ASP A 329 36.83 1.25 17.97
C ASP A 329 35.81 1.91 17.02
N GLU A 330 35.78 1.48 15.76
CA GLU A 330 34.78 1.92 14.79
C GLU A 330 33.43 1.24 15.08
N LYS A 331 32.37 2.06 15.24
CA LYS A 331 31.01 1.56 15.42
C LYS A 331 30.39 1.25 14.07
N CYS A 332 29.99 -0.01 13.89
CA CYS A 332 29.26 -0.47 12.72
C CYS A 332 27.83 -0.87 13.11
N SER A 333 26.85 -0.55 12.27
CA SER A 333 25.49 -1.03 12.41
C SER A 333 25.24 -2.12 11.36
N VAL A 334 24.91 -3.32 11.82
CA VAL A 334 24.54 -4.45 10.96
C VAL A 334 23.04 -4.70 11.13
N ALA A 335 22.34 -4.88 10.01
CA ALA A 335 20.90 -5.12 10.02
C ALA A 335 20.57 -6.40 9.23
N PRO A 336 20.48 -7.57 9.89
CA PRO A 336 20.05 -8.78 9.22
C PRO A 336 18.57 -8.66 8.82
N VAL A 337 18.30 -9.04 7.57
CA VAL A 337 16.96 -9.10 7.00
C VAL A 337 16.70 -10.54 6.57
N SER A 338 15.68 -11.16 7.15
CA SER A 338 15.16 -12.46 6.72
C SER A 338 13.75 -12.26 6.18
N ARG A 339 13.48 -12.69 4.96
CA ARG A 339 12.15 -12.59 4.31
C ARG A 339 11.53 -13.96 4.14
#